data_AF-A0A7K3XBL5-F1
#
_entry.id   AF-A0A7K3XBL5-F1
#
_cell.length_a   1.000
_cell.length_b   1.000
_cell.length_c   1.000
_cell.angle_alpha   90.00
_cell.angle_beta   90.00
_cell.angle_gamma   90.00
#
_symmetry.space_group_name_H-M   'P 1'
#
loop_
_entity.id
_entity.type
_entity.pdbx_description
1 polymer ?
#
loop_
_entity_poly.entity_id
_entity_poly.type
_entity_poly.pdbx_seq_one_letter_code
_entity_poly.pdbx_strand_id
1 'polypeptide(L)'
;MGDDDSEGYVLGVRESTEPGSWSLLFMECGDDLDDQEIDLGWDTYCLVVDPGQATYYGGVLACRVTDRHLYLRLTSDAAETLGLPTELTFALELPSDRISLLKRGLTRVFTSGRANAQPGTLAV
;
A
#
# COMPACT_ATOMS: atom_id res chain seq x y z
N MET A 1 22.32 13.00 -16.76
CA MET A 1 23.02 12.30 -15.66
C MET A 1 22.19 12.56 -14.42
N GLY A 2 21.37 11.65 -13.91
CA GLY A 2 20.82 10.42 -14.49
C GLY A 2 19.30 10.49 -14.32
N ASP A 3 18.56 9.95 -15.28
CA ASP A 3 17.20 9.46 -15.01
C ASP A 3 17.41 8.25 -14.08
N ASP A 4 17.36 8.50 -12.77
CA ASP A 4 17.20 7.44 -11.80
C ASP A 4 15.71 7.04 -11.82
N ASP A 5 15.32 6.38 -12.92
CA ASP A 5 14.09 5.60 -13.03
C ASP A 5 14.23 4.36 -12.12
N SER A 6 14.39 4.57 -10.81
CA SER A 6 13.97 3.56 -9.86
C SER A 6 12.45 3.59 -9.85
N GLU A 7 11.85 3.00 -10.90
CA GLU A 7 10.42 2.79 -11.03
C GLU A 7 9.98 1.82 -9.93
N GLY A 8 9.80 2.36 -8.72
CA GLY A 8 9.27 1.61 -7.59
C GLY A 8 7.97 0.91 -7.97
N TYR A 9 7.83 -0.33 -7.56
CA TYR A 9 6.62 -1.12 -7.79
C TYR A 9 5.41 -0.46 -7.12
N VAL A 10 4.46 -0.04 -7.93
CA VAL A 10 3.18 0.50 -7.50
C VAL A 10 2.06 -0.51 -7.78
N LEU A 11 1.24 -0.74 -6.77
CA LEU A 11 -0.02 -1.46 -6.90
C LEU A 11 -1.17 -0.54 -6.50
N GLY A 12 -2.23 -0.47 -7.32
CA GLY A 12 -3.40 0.35 -7.04
C GLY A 12 -4.67 -0.48 -6.91
N VAL A 13 -5.50 -0.17 -5.92
CA VAL A 13 -6.87 -0.67 -5.81
C VAL A 13 -7.80 0.52 -5.87
N ARG A 14 -8.70 0.53 -6.85
CA ARG A 14 -9.68 1.59 -7.05
C ARG A 14 -11.02 1.19 -6.42
N GLU A 15 -11.69 2.16 -5.81
CA GLU A 15 -13.00 1.96 -5.18
C GLU A 15 -14.05 1.41 -6.16
N SER A 16 -14.08 1.95 -7.38
CA SER A 16 -14.98 1.51 -8.44
C SER A 16 -14.42 1.82 -9.84
N THR A 17 -15.08 1.35 -10.89
CA THR A 17 -14.71 1.68 -12.28
C THR A 17 -15.17 3.08 -12.72
N GLU A 18 -16.04 3.74 -11.95
CA GLU A 18 -16.67 5.01 -12.32
C GLU A 18 -15.68 6.17 -12.37
N PRO A 19 -15.71 7.03 -13.41
CA PRO A 19 -14.82 8.18 -13.51
C PRO A 19 -14.82 9.03 -12.23
N GLY A 20 -13.63 9.33 -11.71
CA GLY A 20 -13.47 10.12 -10.49
C GLY A 20 -13.52 9.34 -9.18
N SER A 21 -13.77 8.02 -9.20
CA SER A 21 -13.56 7.19 -8.00
C SER A 21 -12.12 7.22 -7.54
N TRP A 22 -11.94 7.23 -6.23
CA TRP A 22 -10.63 7.25 -5.60
C TRP A 22 -9.94 5.88 -5.66
N SER A 23 -8.62 5.89 -5.48
CA SER A 23 -7.75 4.73 -5.43
C SER A 23 -6.86 4.78 -4.20
N LEU A 24 -6.61 3.60 -3.62
CA LEU A 24 -5.54 3.38 -2.67
C LEU A 24 -4.35 2.77 -3.42
N LEU A 25 -3.24 3.50 -3.44
CA LEU A 25 -1.98 3.08 -4.02
C LEU A 25 -1.07 2.56 -2.91
N PHE A 26 -0.36 1.48 -3.20
CA PHE A 26 0.64 0.84 -2.37
C PHE A 26 1.94 0.88 -3.16
N MET A 27 2.95 1.56 -2.63
CA MET A 27 4.23 1.71 -3.33
C MET A 27 5.32 1.11 -2.47
N GLU A 28 6.20 0.33 -3.09
CA GLU A 28 7.35 -0.23 -2.39
C GLU A 28 8.31 0.86 -1.90
N CYS A 29 9.05 0.54 -0.84
CA CYS A 29 10.15 1.37 -0.37
C CYS A 29 11.21 1.47 -1.47
N GLY A 30 11.74 2.68 -1.70
CA GLY A 30 12.92 2.86 -2.54
C GLY A 30 14.19 2.34 -1.88
N ASP A 31 15.20 2.03 -2.70
CA ASP A 31 16.50 1.48 -2.24
C ASP A 31 17.52 2.56 -1.86
N ASP A 32 17.37 3.80 -2.35
CA ASP A 32 18.34 4.90 -2.19
C ASP A 32 17.87 5.98 -1.20
N LEU A 33 17.59 5.57 0.04
CA LEU A 33 17.16 6.47 1.10
C LEU A 33 18.35 7.09 1.84
N ASP A 34 18.25 8.38 2.15
CA ASP A 34 19.22 9.08 2.97
C ASP A 34 18.93 8.98 4.48
N ASP A 35 19.88 9.41 5.32
CA ASP A 35 19.77 9.35 6.77
C ASP A 35 18.56 10.15 7.29
N GLN A 36 18.19 11.25 6.63
CA GLN A 36 17.05 12.08 7.02
C GLN A 36 15.74 11.36 6.73
N GLU A 37 15.62 10.68 5.59
CA GLU A 37 14.44 9.91 5.22
C GLU A 37 14.22 8.72 6.16
N ILE A 38 15.31 8.05 6.56
CA ILE A 38 15.28 7.00 7.59
C ILE A 38 14.82 7.57 8.93
N ASP A 39 15.37 8.71 9.37
CA ASP A 39 14.97 9.37 10.62
C ASP A 39 13.49 9.81 10.61
N LEU A 40 12.95 10.17 9.45
CA LEU A 40 11.54 10.47 9.24
C LEU A 40 10.66 9.21 9.16
N GLY A 41 11.27 8.02 9.15
CA GLY A 41 10.59 6.72 9.07
C GLY A 41 10.03 6.39 7.69
N TRP A 42 10.57 7.00 6.63
CA TRP A 42 10.19 6.77 5.23
C TRP A 42 10.87 5.55 4.61
N ASP A 43 11.67 4.84 5.41
CA ASP A 43 12.35 3.60 5.10
C ASP A 43 11.43 2.36 5.10
N THR A 44 10.24 2.54 4.55
CA THR A 44 9.21 1.53 4.40
C THR A 44 8.32 1.85 3.19
N TYR A 45 7.46 0.91 2.83
CA TYR A 45 6.44 1.13 1.80
C TYR A 45 5.54 2.33 2.14
N CYS A 46 4.91 2.93 1.13
CA CYS A 46 3.96 4.02 1.34
C CYS A 46 2.56 3.72 0.79
N LEU A 47 1.56 4.33 1.43
CA LEU A 47 0.16 4.32 1.06
C LEU A 47 -0.21 5.70 0.54
N VAL A 48 -0.91 5.78 -0.59
CA VAL A 48 -1.41 7.04 -1.15
C VAL A 48 -2.88 6.95 -1.52
N VAL A 49 -3.67 7.93 -1.09
CA VAL A 49 -5.05 8.11 -1.52
C VAL A 49 -5.09 9.12 -2.66
N ASP A 50 -5.60 8.70 -3.82
CA ASP A 50 -5.77 9.52 -5.01
C ASP A 50 -7.24 9.57 -5.44
N PRO A 51 -7.84 10.72 -5.82
CA PRO A 51 -7.26 12.06 -5.80
C PRO A 51 -7.17 12.63 -4.38
N GLY A 52 -6.14 13.45 -4.12
CA GLY A 52 -5.92 14.10 -2.82
C GLY A 52 -4.49 13.98 -2.30
N GLN A 53 -3.74 13.00 -2.80
CA GLN A 53 -2.31 12.81 -2.53
C GLN A 53 -1.96 12.69 -1.04
N ALA A 54 -2.94 12.31 -0.21
CA ALA A 54 -2.69 12.00 1.20
C ALA A 54 -1.79 10.77 1.26
N THR A 55 -0.64 10.89 1.91
CA THR A 55 0.44 9.91 1.90
C THR A 55 0.80 9.51 3.32
N TYR A 56 1.02 8.21 3.56
CA TYR A 56 1.52 7.71 4.82
C TYR A 56 2.48 6.54 4.61
N TYR A 57 3.61 6.55 5.30
CA TYR A 57 4.62 5.49 5.23
C TYR A 57 4.32 4.40 6.27
N GLY A 58 4.22 3.14 5.82
CA GLY A 58 3.87 2.02 6.67
C GLY A 58 2.39 1.99 7.07
N GLY A 59 2.14 1.82 8.38
CA GLY A 59 0.80 2.02 8.96
C GLY A 59 -0.23 0.91 8.73
N VAL A 60 0.12 -0.21 8.11
CA VAL A 60 -0.78 -1.37 7.95
C VAL A 60 -0.52 -2.37 9.07
N LEU A 61 -1.53 -2.63 9.89
CA LEU A 61 -1.47 -3.64 10.95
C LEU A 61 -1.76 -5.04 10.43
N ALA A 62 -2.67 -5.15 9.47
CA ALA A 62 -3.04 -6.42 8.86
C ALA A 62 -3.49 -6.24 7.40
N CYS A 63 -3.08 -7.17 6.54
CA CYS A 63 -3.59 -7.33 5.20
C CYS A 63 -4.04 -8.78 4.99
N ARG A 64 -5.25 -8.97 4.45
CA ARG A 64 -5.76 -10.29 4.05
C ARG A 64 -6.43 -10.22 2.69
N VAL A 65 -6.06 -11.13 1.80
CA VAL A 65 -6.71 -11.27 0.50
C VAL A 65 -7.40 -12.64 0.40
N THR A 66 -8.68 -12.59 0.05
CA THR A 66 -9.50 -13.75 -0.29
C THR A 66 -9.83 -13.71 -1.79
N ASP A 67 -10.54 -14.72 -2.29
CA ASP A 67 -10.95 -14.78 -3.70
C ASP A 67 -11.95 -13.68 -4.10
N ARG A 68 -12.49 -12.93 -3.14
CA ARG A 68 -13.49 -11.88 -3.41
C ARG A 68 -13.27 -10.58 -2.66
N HIS A 69 -12.33 -10.52 -1.73
CA HIS A 69 -12.15 -9.35 -0.89
C HIS A 69 -10.69 -9.13 -0.52
N LEU A 70 -10.30 -7.85 -0.48
CA LEU A 70 -9.11 -7.35 0.20
C LEU A 70 -9.56 -6.68 1.51
N TYR A 71 -8.99 -7.13 2.62
CA TYR A 71 -9.17 -6.55 3.94
C TYR A 71 -7.89 -5.87 4.38
N LEU A 72 -8.00 -4.64 4.89
CA LEU A 72 -6.90 -3.89 5.48
C LEU A 72 -7.31 -3.39 6.85
N ARG A 73 -6.37 -3.45 7.79
CA ARG A 73 -6.47 -2.76 9.06
C ARG A 73 -5.28 -1.82 9.21
N LEU A 74 -5.56 -0.54 9.43
CA LEU A 74 -4.57 0.52 9.56
C LEU A 74 -4.34 0.87 11.03
N THR A 75 -3.20 1.49 11.32
CA THR A 75 -3.03 2.24 12.57
C THR A 75 -3.97 3.45 12.58
N SER A 76 -4.29 3.95 13.77
CA SER A 76 -5.12 5.17 13.90
C SER A 76 -4.50 6.36 13.17
N ASP A 77 -3.19 6.56 13.31
CA ASP A 77 -2.46 7.68 12.70
C ASP A 77 -2.49 7.61 11.16
N ALA A 78 -2.31 6.41 10.60
CA ALA A 78 -2.39 6.21 9.15
C ALA A 78 -3.81 6.45 8.65
N ALA A 79 -4.82 5.93 9.34
CA ALA A 79 -6.22 6.13 9.01
C ALA A 79 -6.60 7.61 9.04
N GLU A 80 -6.21 8.33 10.10
CA GLU A 80 -6.46 9.77 10.24
C GLU A 80 -5.76 10.58 9.15
N THR A 81 -4.47 10.33 8.91
CA THR A 81 -3.68 11.06 7.91
C THR A 81 -4.20 10.83 6.49
N LEU A 82 -4.61 9.60 6.17
CA LEU A 82 -5.14 9.22 4.86
C LEU A 82 -6.63 9.59 4.69
N GLY A 83 -7.31 10.02 5.76
CA GLY A 83 -8.76 10.27 5.73
C GLY A 83 -9.60 9.00 5.51
N LEU A 84 -9.10 7.85 5.96
CA LEU A 84 -9.72 6.53 5.79
C LEU A 84 -10.21 5.97 7.14
N PRO A 85 -11.14 5.00 7.14
CA PRO A 85 -11.43 4.24 8.34
C PRO A 85 -10.24 3.33 8.70
N THR A 86 -10.14 2.95 9.98
CA THR A 86 -9.11 2.01 10.46
C THR A 86 -9.27 0.59 9.91
N GLU A 87 -10.45 0.23 9.42
CA GLU A 87 -10.73 -1.05 8.76
C GLU A 87 -11.34 -0.79 7.38
N LEU A 88 -10.71 -1.35 6.34
CA LEU A 88 -11.18 -1.26 4.96
C LEU A 88 -11.48 -2.64 4.41
N THR A 89 -12.53 -2.73 3.59
CA THR A 89 -12.86 -3.91 2.80
C THR A 89 -13.16 -3.51 1.38
N PHE A 90 -12.42 -4.07 0.42
CA PHE A 90 -12.68 -3.89 -1.00
C PHE A 90 -13.23 -5.19 -1.58
N ALA A 91 -14.36 -5.12 -2.28
CA ALA A 91 -14.83 -6.23 -3.10
C ALA A 91 -13.95 -6.35 -4.35
N LEU A 92 -13.44 -7.55 -4.61
CA LEU A 92 -12.58 -7.85 -5.75
C LEU A 92 -13.42 -8.48 -6.86
N GLU A 93 -13.89 -7.66 -7.78
CA GLU A 93 -14.53 -8.12 -9.03
C GLU A 93 -13.46 -8.43 -10.09
N LEU A 94 -12.53 -9.31 -9.74
CA LEU A 94 -11.35 -9.63 -10.55
C LEU A 94 -11.29 -11.13 -10.84
N PRO A 95 -10.77 -11.54 -12.01
CA PRO A 95 -10.50 -12.94 -12.28
C PRO A 95 -9.34 -13.46 -11.42
N SER A 96 -9.30 -14.78 -11.20
CA SER A 96 -8.37 -15.43 -10.25
C SER A 96 -6.88 -15.18 -10.52
N ASP A 97 -6.48 -15.00 -11.78
CA ASP A 97 -5.11 -14.66 -12.19
C ASP A 97 -4.74 -13.24 -11.74
N ARG A 98 -5.67 -12.30 -11.82
CA ARG A 98 -5.50 -10.91 -11.33
C ARG A 98 -5.48 -10.86 -9.81
N ILE A 99 -6.27 -11.68 -9.13
CA ILE A 99 -6.19 -11.83 -7.67
C ILE A 99 -4.83 -12.40 -7.27
N SER A 100 -4.32 -13.40 -8.01
CA SER A 100 -2.99 -13.95 -7.77
C SER A 100 -1.88 -12.91 -7.98
N LEU A 101 -2.04 -12.02 -8.97
CA LEU A 101 -1.13 -10.90 -9.19
C LEU A 101 -1.20 -9.88 -8.05
N LEU A 102 -2.40 -9.53 -7.58
CA LEU A 102 -2.64 -8.66 -6.44
C LEU A 102 -1.93 -9.18 -5.18
N LYS A 103 -2.08 -10.48 -4.87
CA LYS A 103 -1.44 -11.12 -3.72
C LYS A 103 0.08 -11.01 -3.77
N ARG A 104 0.68 -11.29 -4.94
CA ARG A 104 2.13 -11.14 -5.14
C ARG A 104 2.59 -9.69 -5.01
N GLY A 105 1.83 -8.75 -5.58
CA GLY A 105 2.15 -7.32 -5.50
C GLY A 105 2.10 -6.79 -4.07
N LEU A 106 1.04 -7.11 -3.33
CA LEU A 106 0.92 -6.74 -1.91
C LEU A 106 2.00 -7.40 -1.06
N THR A 107 2.37 -8.65 -1.35
CA THR A 107 3.51 -9.30 -0.67
C THR A 107 4.78 -8.49 -0.89
N ARG A 108 5.11 -8.18 -2.15
CA ARG A 108 6.30 -7.41 -2.51
C ARG A 108 6.34 -6.08 -1.77
N VAL A 109 5.28 -5.28 -1.87
CA VAL A 109 5.21 -3.96 -1.23
C VAL A 109 5.34 -4.05 0.29
N PHE A 110 4.54 -4.88 0.95
CA PHE A 110 4.51 -4.95 2.41
C PHE A 110 5.74 -5.61 3.05
N THR A 111 6.57 -6.30 2.26
CA THR A 111 7.85 -6.84 2.71
C THR A 111 9.05 -5.95 2.36
N SER A 112 8.83 -4.84 1.64
CA SER A 112 9.88 -3.86 1.33
C SER A 112 10.23 -2.99 2.54
N GLY A 113 11.43 -2.41 2.52
CA GLY A 113 11.94 -1.58 3.61
C GLY A 113 12.19 -2.35 4.91
N ARG A 114 12.10 -1.65 6.05
CA ARG A 114 12.47 -2.22 7.34
C ARG A 114 11.47 -3.27 7.87
N ALA A 115 12.01 -4.34 8.46
CA ALA A 115 11.23 -5.47 8.96
C ALA A 115 10.20 -5.11 10.05
N ASN A 116 10.46 -4.09 10.88
CA ASN A 116 9.55 -3.68 11.96
C ASN A 116 8.38 -2.80 11.48
N ALA A 117 8.38 -2.36 10.21
CA ALA A 117 7.27 -1.64 9.59
C ALA A 117 6.34 -2.57 8.79
N GLN A 118 6.71 -3.84 8.63
CA GLN A 118 5.88 -4.85 7.97
C GLN A 118 4.59 -5.10 8.78
N PRO A 119 3.46 -5.43 8.12
CA PRO A 119 2.23 -5.78 8.82
C PRO A 119 2.44 -6.97 9.74
N GLY A 120 1.89 -6.90 10.96
CA GLY A 120 1.93 -8.02 11.90
C GLY A 120 1.17 -9.26 11.39
N THR A 121 0.21 -9.06 10.49
CA THR A 121 -0.48 -10.14 9.77
C THR A 121 -0.51 -9.86 8.27
N LEU A 122 0.09 -10.75 7.49
CA LEU A 122 0.01 -10.74 6.02
C LEU A 122 -0.50 -12.09 5.52
N ALA A 123 -1.79 -12.15 5.18
CA ALA A 123 -2.48 -13.36 4.73
C ALA A 123 -2.97 -13.20 3.29
N VAL A 124 -2.02 -13.27 2.35
CA VAL A 124 -2.22 -13.08 0.91
C VAL A 124 -2.03 -14.39 0.15
#